data_AF-A0A913YRH2-F1
#
_entry.id   AF-A0A913YRH2-F1
#
_cell.length_a   1.000
_cell.length_b   1.000
_cell.length_c   1.000
_cell.angle_alpha   90.00
_cell.angle_beta   90.00
_cell.angle_gamma   90.00
#
_symmetry.space_group_name_H-M   'P 1'
#
loop_
_entity.id
_entity.type
_entity.pdbx_description
1 polymer ?
#
loop_
_entity_poly.entity_id
_entity_poly.type
_entity_poly.pdbx_seq_one_letter_code
_entity_poly.pdbx_strand_id
1 'polypeptide(L)'
;MQPYCSKEATFRINVETYNKKIPQSHREHYYEALSFLPFKGKVALDNPENQFSLVLDFGQDTNVAAETPCRYYFGRLIGKGQRHLCQKYSLKDRYFIGNTSMDPLLSFFMANQGQARPGTLVFDPFVGTGSTLLSCGHFGSRVFGSDIDKNLITGRGKSSRASSKCKWRKRDEIIRTNFINAGLEHLFVDVMVADASRQVLRPTPIFDAIITDPPYGVREGVRSQISEKELTENRSDAELGYPSIHLGRLSDIILSLLHFSSQYLCLNGRLVFWLPVYKPSYSDSKVPHHPCFRLVANSEQNLFTNISRRLLTMEKTHEYNKSVTMDSLRDKNREFEIMCDKFRENYFMPSNSS
;
A
#
# COMPACT_ATOMS: atom_id res chain seq x y z
N MET A 1 8.10 -24.53 -27.55
CA MET A 1 9.33 -23.74 -27.76
C MET A 1 9.46 -23.15 -29.17
N GLN A 2 8.81 -23.71 -30.20
CA GLN A 2 9.01 -23.31 -31.62
C GLN A 2 8.98 -21.80 -31.94
N PRO A 3 8.10 -20.94 -31.38
CA PRO A 3 8.12 -19.51 -31.74
C PRO A 3 9.28 -18.73 -31.11
N TYR A 4 9.96 -19.27 -30.10
CA TYR A 4 10.98 -18.56 -29.30
C TYR A 4 12.41 -19.02 -29.58
N CYS A 5 12.56 -20.00 -30.46
CA CYS A 5 13.82 -20.69 -30.77
C CYS A 5 13.98 -20.93 -32.28
N SER A 6 13.24 -20.21 -33.11
CA SER A 6 13.30 -20.30 -34.58
C SER A 6 14.64 -19.75 -35.10
N LYS A 7 15.01 -20.10 -36.35
CA LYS A 7 16.26 -19.63 -36.97
C LYS A 7 16.36 -18.11 -37.11
N GLU A 8 15.21 -17.46 -37.23
CA GLU A 8 15.10 -16.01 -37.38
C GLU A 8 15.21 -15.29 -36.04
N ALA A 9 14.90 -15.97 -34.94
CA ALA A 9 14.90 -15.38 -33.62
C ALA A 9 16.31 -15.33 -32.99
N THR A 10 16.51 -14.34 -32.13
CA THR A 10 17.70 -14.27 -31.28
C THR A 10 17.40 -14.73 -29.86
N PHE A 11 18.38 -15.36 -29.21
CA PHE A 11 18.23 -15.80 -27.82
C PHE A 11 19.50 -15.66 -26.98
N ARG A 12 19.30 -15.67 -25.67
CA ARG A 12 20.36 -15.83 -24.66
C ARG A 12 19.90 -16.82 -23.61
N ILE A 13 20.82 -17.67 -23.15
CA ILE A 13 20.63 -18.47 -21.94
C ILE A 13 21.52 -17.88 -20.84
N ASN A 14 20.98 -17.68 -19.65
CA ASN A 14 21.74 -17.32 -18.46
C ASN A 14 21.84 -18.52 -17.53
N VAL A 15 22.99 -18.65 -16.85
CA VAL A 15 23.12 -19.55 -15.70
C VAL A 15 23.16 -18.69 -14.44
N GLU A 16 22.06 -18.73 -13.71
CA GLU A 16 21.84 -18.02 -12.46
C GLU A 16 21.94 -18.97 -11.28
N THR A 17 22.32 -18.46 -10.11
CA THR A 17 22.48 -19.28 -8.92
C THR A 17 21.73 -18.68 -7.75
N TYR A 18 21.10 -19.54 -6.97
CA TYR A 18 20.49 -19.22 -5.70
C TYR A 18 21.33 -19.83 -4.58
N ASN A 19 21.56 -19.04 -3.54
CA ASN A 19 22.25 -19.44 -2.31
C ASN A 19 23.75 -19.80 -2.41
N LYS A 20 24.34 -19.80 -3.61
CA LYS A 20 25.78 -20.02 -3.81
C LYS A 20 26.28 -19.24 -5.01
N LYS A 21 27.53 -18.77 -4.99
CA LYS A 21 28.20 -18.25 -6.20
C LYS A 21 29.06 -19.35 -6.79
N ILE A 22 28.99 -19.51 -8.11
CA ILE A 22 29.87 -20.43 -8.84
C ILE A 22 30.83 -19.65 -9.76
N PRO A 23 32.08 -20.15 -9.93
CA PRO A 23 33.02 -19.66 -10.93
C PRO A 23 32.46 -19.72 -12.37
N GLN A 24 33.04 -18.91 -13.26
CA GLN A 24 32.66 -18.89 -14.66
C GLN A 24 32.91 -20.23 -15.38
N SER A 25 34.02 -20.90 -15.08
CA SER A 25 34.34 -22.24 -15.63
C SER A 25 33.24 -23.27 -15.33
N HIS A 26 32.67 -23.23 -14.13
CA HIS A 26 31.55 -24.10 -13.79
C HIS A 26 30.26 -23.75 -14.54
N ARG A 27 30.08 -22.49 -15.00
CA ARG A 27 28.93 -22.11 -15.82
C ARG A 27 29.00 -22.70 -17.23
N GLU A 28 30.20 -22.84 -17.79
CA GLU A 28 30.43 -23.43 -19.12
C GLU A 28 29.91 -24.87 -19.20
N HIS A 29 30.17 -25.66 -18.16
CA HIS A 29 29.63 -27.01 -18.03
C HIS A 29 28.09 -27.05 -18.17
N TYR A 30 27.37 -26.09 -17.58
CA TYR A 30 25.92 -26.03 -17.71
C TYR A 30 25.46 -25.57 -19.10
N TYR A 31 26.20 -24.68 -19.77
CA TYR A 31 25.89 -24.33 -21.15
C TYR A 31 26.05 -25.52 -22.09
N GLU A 32 27.13 -26.30 -21.93
CA GLU A 32 27.33 -27.55 -22.67
C GLU A 32 26.23 -28.57 -22.37
N ALA A 33 25.86 -28.72 -21.11
CA ALA A 33 24.79 -29.61 -20.68
C ALA A 33 23.41 -29.22 -21.27
N LEU A 34 23.21 -27.97 -21.69
CA LEU A 34 21.98 -27.49 -22.34
C LEU A 34 22.02 -27.61 -23.87
N SER A 35 23.12 -28.09 -24.46
CA SER A 35 23.28 -28.21 -25.93
C SER A 35 22.26 -29.15 -26.59
N PHE A 36 21.65 -30.07 -25.85
CA PHE A 36 20.59 -30.95 -26.34
C PHE A 36 19.30 -30.20 -26.68
N LEU A 37 19.12 -28.97 -26.18
CA LEU A 37 17.93 -28.18 -26.47
C LEU A 37 17.90 -27.81 -27.96
N PRO A 38 16.74 -27.95 -28.64
CA PRO A 38 16.63 -27.77 -30.09
C PRO A 38 16.56 -26.28 -30.49
N PHE A 39 17.47 -25.47 -29.96
CA PHE A 39 17.51 -24.03 -30.19
C PHE A 39 18.18 -23.75 -31.53
N LYS A 40 17.41 -23.28 -32.51
CA LYS A 40 17.89 -23.03 -33.88
C LYS A 40 18.23 -21.56 -34.16
N GLY A 41 17.90 -20.67 -33.23
CA GLY A 41 18.12 -19.22 -33.34
C GLY A 41 19.58 -18.81 -33.15
N LYS A 42 19.87 -17.52 -33.35
CA LYS A 42 21.21 -16.96 -33.13
C LYS A 42 21.40 -16.52 -31.68
N VAL A 43 22.59 -16.74 -31.13
CA VAL A 43 22.91 -16.26 -29.77
C VAL A 43 23.18 -14.74 -29.82
N ALA A 44 22.49 -13.98 -28.97
CA ALA A 44 22.68 -12.53 -28.80
C ALA A 44 22.79 -12.19 -27.31
N LEU A 45 23.91 -11.64 -26.86
CA LEU A 45 24.16 -11.45 -25.42
C LEU A 45 23.53 -10.17 -24.85
N ASP A 46 23.49 -9.08 -25.61
CA ASP A 46 23.10 -7.76 -25.08
C ASP A 46 21.60 -7.47 -25.24
N ASN A 47 21.05 -7.74 -26.42
CA ASN A 47 19.65 -7.46 -26.74
C ASN A 47 18.96 -8.66 -27.44
N PRO A 48 18.80 -9.80 -26.74
CA PRO A 48 18.09 -10.95 -27.29
C PRO A 48 16.57 -10.71 -27.31
N GLU A 49 15.89 -11.22 -28.33
CA GLU A 49 14.43 -11.29 -28.35
C GLU A 49 13.91 -12.27 -27.29
N ASN A 50 14.62 -13.37 -27.06
CA ASN A 50 14.23 -14.41 -26.12
C ASN A 50 15.33 -14.65 -25.09
N GLN A 51 15.04 -14.31 -23.83
CA GLN A 51 15.94 -14.60 -22.72
C GLN A 51 15.45 -15.83 -21.95
N PHE A 52 16.34 -16.79 -21.76
CA PHE A 52 16.13 -17.97 -20.94
C PHE A 52 17.09 -17.94 -19.74
N SER A 53 16.71 -18.57 -18.64
CA SER A 53 17.57 -18.73 -17.46
C SER A 53 17.48 -20.16 -16.96
N LEU A 54 18.64 -20.77 -16.71
CA LEU A 54 18.83 -21.94 -15.87
C LEU A 54 19.20 -21.43 -14.47
N VAL A 55 18.32 -21.63 -13.49
CA VAL A 55 18.55 -21.29 -12.08
C VAL A 55 18.98 -22.55 -11.34
N LEU A 56 20.17 -22.47 -10.74
CA LEU A 56 20.76 -23.52 -9.91
C LEU A 56 20.48 -23.19 -8.44
N ASP A 57 19.70 -24.04 -7.77
CA ASP A 57 19.29 -23.85 -6.38
C ASP A 57 20.09 -24.77 -5.46
N PHE A 58 20.97 -24.16 -4.64
CA PHE A 58 21.86 -24.86 -3.71
C PHE A 58 21.26 -25.00 -2.29
N GLY A 59 19.93 -24.96 -2.18
CA GLY A 59 19.21 -25.12 -0.92
C GLY A 59 18.80 -23.80 -0.28
N GLN A 60 17.95 -23.89 0.75
CA GLN A 60 17.34 -22.72 1.39
C GLN A 60 18.16 -22.16 2.57
N ASP A 61 19.04 -22.96 3.18
CA ASP A 61 19.86 -22.51 4.30
C ASP A 61 21.00 -21.62 3.79
N THR A 62 20.92 -20.32 4.07
CA THR A 62 21.92 -19.35 3.65
C THR A 62 23.29 -19.51 4.30
N ASN A 63 23.38 -20.26 5.40
CA ASN A 63 24.64 -20.52 6.08
C ASN A 63 25.30 -21.82 5.62
N VAL A 64 24.51 -22.75 5.05
CA VAL A 64 24.98 -24.07 4.63
C VAL A 64 24.47 -24.37 3.22
N ALA A 65 25.08 -23.73 2.22
CA ALA A 65 24.79 -24.03 0.83
C ALA A 65 25.31 -25.42 0.46
N ALA A 66 24.51 -26.20 -0.27
CA ALA A 66 24.91 -27.53 -0.73
C ALA A 66 26.14 -27.47 -1.67
N GLU A 67 26.86 -28.58 -1.77
CA GLU A 67 27.99 -28.68 -2.71
C GLU A 67 27.53 -28.60 -4.16
N THR A 68 26.47 -29.34 -4.49
CA THR A 68 25.82 -29.40 -5.81
C THR A 68 24.42 -28.79 -5.77
N PRO A 69 23.87 -28.32 -6.91
CA PRO A 69 22.51 -27.81 -6.94
C PRO A 69 21.50 -28.91 -6.58
N CYS A 70 20.65 -28.63 -5.61
CA CYS A 70 19.55 -29.50 -5.21
C CYS A 70 18.41 -29.49 -6.24
N ARG A 71 18.22 -28.36 -6.93
CA ARG A 71 17.17 -28.17 -7.94
C ARG A 71 17.66 -27.33 -9.10
N TYR A 72 17.05 -27.57 -10.25
CA TYR A 72 17.30 -26.85 -11.50
C TYR A 72 15.97 -26.32 -12.02
N TYR A 73 15.93 -25.02 -12.32
CA TYR A 73 14.76 -24.40 -12.95
C TYR A 73 15.19 -23.82 -14.28
N PHE A 74 14.57 -24.26 -15.38
CA PHE A 74 14.80 -23.70 -16.69
C PHE A 74 13.53 -23.04 -17.20
N GLY A 75 13.62 -21.77 -17.61
CA GLY A 75 12.46 -21.01 -18.05
C GLY A 75 12.80 -19.82 -18.93
N ARG A 76 11.78 -19.27 -19.58
CA ARG A 76 11.85 -18.05 -20.38
C ARG A 76 11.46 -16.85 -19.53
N LEU A 77 12.19 -15.75 -19.68
CA LEU A 77 11.84 -14.47 -19.08
C LEU A 77 10.54 -13.94 -19.72
N ILE A 78 9.49 -13.82 -18.91
CA ILE A 78 8.19 -13.26 -19.31
C ILE A 78 7.94 -11.84 -18.78
N GLY A 79 8.72 -11.41 -17.78
CA GLY A 79 8.57 -10.10 -17.17
C GLY A 79 9.71 -9.82 -16.20
N LYS A 80 10.02 -8.53 -16.01
CA LYS A 80 11.04 -8.06 -15.06
C LYS A 80 10.35 -7.35 -13.89
N GLY A 81 10.93 -7.49 -12.70
CA GLY A 81 10.48 -6.72 -11.55
C GLY A 81 10.76 -5.21 -11.72
N GLN A 82 10.01 -4.38 -11.00
CA GLN A 82 10.08 -2.91 -11.11
C GLN A 82 10.79 -2.26 -9.91
N ARG A 83 11.84 -2.89 -9.37
CA ARG A 83 12.55 -2.39 -8.16
C ARG A 83 13.12 -0.97 -8.32
N HIS A 84 13.41 -0.55 -9.56
CA HIS A 84 13.86 0.81 -9.87
C HIS A 84 12.85 1.90 -9.48
N LEU A 85 11.56 1.56 -9.33
CA LEU A 85 10.53 2.49 -8.88
C LEU A 85 10.78 3.00 -7.46
N CYS A 86 11.38 2.20 -6.59
CA CYS A 86 11.73 2.63 -5.23
C CYS A 86 12.73 3.80 -5.25
N GLN A 87 13.66 3.79 -6.21
CA GLN A 87 14.60 4.88 -6.41
C GLN A 87 13.91 6.08 -7.06
N LYS A 88 13.11 5.85 -8.11
CA LYS A 88 12.38 6.92 -8.82
C LYS A 88 11.46 7.73 -7.90
N TYR A 89 10.77 7.06 -6.97
CA TYR A 89 9.79 7.67 -6.07
C TYR A 89 10.32 7.90 -4.64
N SER A 90 11.65 7.84 -4.48
CA SER A 90 12.38 8.09 -3.24
C SER A 90 11.88 9.34 -2.51
N LEU A 91 11.66 9.21 -1.20
CA LEU A 91 11.23 10.34 -0.35
C LEU A 91 12.30 11.43 -0.24
N LYS A 92 13.57 11.12 -0.54
CA LYS A 92 14.65 12.12 -0.52
C LYS A 92 14.44 13.18 -1.60
N ASP A 93 13.97 12.75 -2.77
CA ASP A 93 13.86 13.57 -3.97
C ASP A 93 12.44 14.14 -4.17
N ARG A 94 11.48 13.65 -3.39
CA ARG A 94 10.09 14.10 -3.42
C ARG A 94 9.96 15.54 -2.92
N TYR A 95 9.17 16.35 -3.62
CA TYR A 95 9.04 17.78 -3.32
C TYR A 95 8.23 18.03 -2.04
N PHE A 96 6.99 17.53 -1.99
CA PHE A 96 6.15 17.60 -0.80
C PHE A 96 6.23 16.30 0.01
N ILE A 97 6.70 16.43 1.25
CA ILE A 97 6.77 15.34 2.24
C ILE A 97 6.23 15.80 3.61
N GLY A 98 5.87 14.81 4.42
CA GLY A 98 5.29 14.99 5.74
C GLY A 98 5.45 13.74 6.59
N ASN A 99 4.93 13.78 7.81
CA ASN A 99 5.02 12.65 8.75
C ASN A 99 4.21 11.43 8.26
N THR A 100 3.20 11.67 7.42
CA THR A 100 2.36 10.67 6.75
C THR A 100 2.93 10.14 5.43
N SER A 101 4.16 10.52 5.06
CA SER A 101 4.77 10.02 3.82
C SER A 101 5.14 8.55 3.93
N MET A 102 4.35 7.69 3.28
CA MET A 102 4.61 6.26 3.16
C MET A 102 5.87 5.97 2.33
N ASP A 103 6.58 4.91 2.71
CA ASP A 103 7.69 4.33 1.95
C ASP A 103 7.25 3.95 0.51
N PRO A 104 8.08 4.21 -0.52
CA PRO A 104 7.71 3.93 -1.90
C PRO A 104 7.41 2.45 -2.17
N LEU A 105 8.20 1.52 -1.63
CA LEU A 105 8.01 0.08 -1.87
C LEU A 105 6.65 -0.36 -1.31
N LEU A 106 6.33 0.05 -0.08
CA LEU A 106 5.04 -0.26 0.53
C LEU A 106 3.87 0.39 -0.22
N SER A 107 4.03 1.62 -0.69
CA SER A 107 3.01 2.31 -1.49
C SER A 107 2.72 1.56 -2.80
N PHE A 108 3.74 1.03 -3.47
CA PHE A 108 3.57 0.19 -4.66
C PHE A 108 2.96 -1.18 -4.35
N PHE A 109 3.27 -1.79 -3.21
CA PHE A 109 2.58 -3.02 -2.78
C PHE A 109 1.09 -2.77 -2.53
N MET A 110 0.73 -1.66 -1.88
CA MET A 110 -0.67 -1.28 -1.68
C MET A 110 -1.39 -1.06 -3.02
N ALA A 111 -0.77 -0.32 -3.95
CA ALA A 111 -1.32 -0.09 -5.29
C ALA A 111 -1.54 -1.39 -6.07
N ASN A 112 -0.59 -2.35 -5.97
CA ASN A 112 -0.73 -3.68 -6.56
C ASN A 112 -1.86 -4.48 -5.92
N GLN A 113 -1.97 -4.49 -4.59
CA GLN A 113 -3.04 -5.20 -3.90
C GLN A 113 -4.41 -4.63 -4.23
N GLY A 114 -4.51 -3.31 -4.42
CA GLY A 114 -5.71 -2.61 -4.87
C GLY A 114 -5.96 -2.71 -6.38
N GLN A 115 -5.11 -3.41 -7.13
CA GLN A 115 -5.24 -3.61 -8.58
C GLN A 115 -5.30 -2.31 -9.40
N ALA A 116 -4.54 -1.30 -8.98
CA ALA A 116 -4.40 -0.05 -9.70
C ALA A 116 -3.90 -0.30 -11.14
N ARG A 117 -4.61 0.27 -12.12
CA ARG A 117 -4.37 0.08 -13.56
C ARG A 117 -5.05 1.19 -14.39
N PRO A 118 -4.71 1.35 -15.68
CA PRO A 118 -5.41 2.28 -16.55
C PRO A 118 -6.93 2.04 -16.57
N GLY A 119 -7.71 3.12 -16.57
CA GLY A 119 -9.17 3.07 -16.59
C GLY A 119 -9.85 2.88 -15.24
N THR A 120 -9.10 2.89 -14.13
CA THR A 120 -9.66 2.79 -12.78
C THR A 120 -9.61 4.12 -12.02
N LEU A 121 -10.53 4.30 -11.06
CA LEU A 121 -10.56 5.40 -10.11
C LEU A 121 -10.24 4.89 -8.69
N VAL A 122 -9.16 5.39 -8.11
CA VAL A 122 -8.70 5.03 -6.77
C VAL A 122 -8.94 6.17 -5.79
N PHE A 123 -9.45 5.84 -4.61
CA PHE A 123 -9.69 6.79 -3.54
C PHE A 123 -8.84 6.52 -2.29
N ASP A 124 -8.29 7.57 -1.69
CA ASP A 124 -7.64 7.51 -0.38
C ASP A 124 -8.34 8.45 0.62
N PRO A 125 -9.15 7.92 1.57
CA PRO A 125 -9.85 8.73 2.57
C PRO A 125 -8.93 9.38 3.62
N PHE A 126 -7.66 8.97 3.70
CA PHE A 126 -6.64 9.50 4.60
C PHE A 126 -5.35 9.79 3.81
N VAL A 127 -5.48 10.61 2.76
CA VAL A 127 -4.47 10.78 1.70
C VAL A 127 -3.10 11.22 2.20
N GLY A 128 -3.05 11.95 3.32
CA GLY A 128 -1.79 12.40 3.89
C GLY A 128 -1.01 13.26 2.88
N THR A 129 0.18 12.79 2.52
CA THR A 129 1.04 13.44 1.51
C THR A 129 0.89 12.87 0.09
N GLY A 130 -0.03 11.94 -0.11
CA GLY A 130 -0.37 11.33 -1.40
C GLY A 130 0.61 10.25 -1.88
N SER A 131 1.40 9.62 -0.99
CA SER A 131 2.33 8.53 -1.38
C SER A 131 1.63 7.38 -2.11
N THR A 132 0.53 6.89 -1.53
CA THR A 132 -0.31 5.80 -2.04
C THR A 132 -0.90 6.15 -3.40
N LEU A 133 -1.53 7.33 -3.50
CA LEU A 133 -2.11 7.82 -4.75
C LEU A 133 -1.04 8.01 -5.84
N LEU A 134 0.16 8.49 -5.51
CA LEU A 134 1.23 8.65 -6.49
C LEU A 134 1.66 7.29 -7.09
N SER A 135 1.71 6.24 -6.27
CA SER A 135 1.95 4.87 -6.75
C SER A 135 0.78 4.33 -7.60
N CYS A 136 -0.47 4.64 -7.26
CA CYS A 136 -1.63 4.26 -8.07
C CYS A 136 -1.64 4.97 -9.43
N GLY A 137 -1.32 6.28 -9.43
CA GLY A 137 -1.16 7.07 -10.65
C GLY A 137 -0.02 6.55 -11.52
N HIS A 138 1.08 6.07 -10.94
CA HIS A 138 2.16 5.43 -11.70
C HIS A 138 1.67 4.20 -12.49
N PHE A 139 0.72 3.43 -11.94
CA PHE A 139 0.09 2.31 -12.64
C PHE A 139 -1.09 2.73 -13.54
N GLY A 140 -1.35 4.03 -13.69
CA GLY A 140 -2.32 4.57 -14.64
C GLY A 140 -3.73 4.81 -14.08
N SER A 141 -3.96 4.59 -12.78
CA SER A 141 -5.24 4.95 -12.16
C SER A 141 -5.42 6.45 -12.09
N ARG A 142 -6.66 6.91 -12.26
CA ARG A 142 -7.06 8.24 -11.80
C ARG A 142 -7.18 8.22 -10.29
N VAL A 143 -6.78 9.29 -9.62
CA VAL A 143 -6.67 9.31 -8.16
C VAL A 143 -7.39 10.49 -7.55
N PHE A 144 -8.15 10.21 -6.50
CA PHE A 144 -8.87 11.18 -5.69
C PHE A 144 -8.59 10.89 -4.21
N GLY A 145 -8.60 11.90 -3.35
CA GLY A 145 -8.35 11.66 -1.93
C GLY A 145 -8.98 12.69 -1.03
N SER A 146 -8.96 12.39 0.27
CA SER A 146 -9.33 13.33 1.30
C SER A 146 -8.42 13.25 2.51
N ASP A 147 -8.34 14.36 3.23
CA ASP A 147 -7.74 14.42 4.56
C ASP A 147 -8.52 15.40 5.42
N ILE A 148 -8.55 15.18 6.72
CA ILE A 148 -9.16 16.13 7.66
C ILE A 148 -8.26 17.34 7.90
N ASP A 149 -6.95 17.21 7.69
CA ASP A 149 -6.00 18.29 7.90
C ASP A 149 -5.93 19.24 6.69
N LYS A 150 -6.66 20.35 6.80
CA LYS A 150 -6.64 21.45 5.83
C LYS A 150 -5.24 21.99 5.56
N ASN A 151 -4.38 22.07 6.58
CA ASN A 151 -3.03 22.61 6.41
C ASN A 151 -2.18 21.64 5.57
N LEU A 152 -2.37 20.34 5.76
CA LEU A 152 -1.70 19.33 4.93
C LEU A 152 -2.10 19.43 3.46
N ILE A 153 -3.41 19.47 3.18
CA ILE A 153 -3.93 19.57 1.80
C ILE A 153 -3.51 20.87 1.12
N THR A 154 -3.55 21.99 1.85
CA THR A 154 -3.20 23.32 1.32
C THR A 154 -1.69 23.62 1.38
N GLY A 155 -0.86 22.66 1.83
CA GLY A 155 0.59 22.83 1.95
C GLY A 155 1.00 23.90 2.97
N ARG A 156 0.12 24.30 3.88
CA ARG A 156 0.39 25.31 4.90
C ARG A 156 1.08 24.66 6.10
N GLY A 157 2.16 25.28 6.60
CA GLY A 157 2.88 24.78 7.77
C GLY A 157 4.39 24.72 7.57
N LYS A 158 5.08 24.22 8.59
CA LYS A 158 6.53 23.99 8.56
C LYS A 158 6.85 22.68 7.85
N SER A 159 7.91 22.67 7.06
CA SER A 159 8.40 21.45 6.39
C SER A 159 8.85 20.41 7.43
N SER A 160 8.48 19.15 7.20
CA SER A 160 8.92 18.02 8.03
C SER A 160 10.35 17.53 7.69
N ARG A 161 11.00 18.12 6.67
CA ARG A 161 12.32 17.69 6.22
C ARG A 161 13.40 18.03 7.25
N ALA A 162 14.26 17.06 7.59
CA ALA A 162 15.34 17.26 8.55
C ALA A 162 16.27 18.43 8.21
N SER A 163 16.63 18.58 6.93
CA SER A 163 17.49 19.67 6.44
C SER A 163 16.81 21.05 6.37
N SER A 164 15.49 21.11 6.57
CA SER A 164 14.70 22.35 6.48
C SER A 164 13.80 22.53 7.71
N LYS A 165 14.19 21.95 8.85
CA LYS A 165 13.46 22.11 10.12
C LYS A 165 13.19 23.59 10.37
N CYS A 166 11.95 23.89 10.73
CA CYS A 166 11.44 25.24 11.02
C CYS A 166 11.27 26.19 9.82
N LYS A 167 11.55 25.78 8.57
CA LYS A 167 11.19 26.56 7.38
C LYS A 167 9.73 26.34 7.03
N TRP A 168 9.03 27.43 6.69
CA TRP A 168 7.69 27.36 6.12
C TRP A 168 7.73 26.74 4.72
N ARG A 169 6.74 25.92 4.41
CA ARG A 169 6.55 25.35 3.09
C ARG A 169 6.33 26.43 2.05
N LYS A 170 6.77 26.16 0.82
CA LYS A 170 6.43 27.02 -0.32
C LYS A 170 4.97 26.82 -0.71
N ARG A 171 4.37 27.80 -1.40
CA ARG A 171 2.95 27.74 -1.80
C ARG A 171 2.65 26.57 -2.74
N ASP A 172 3.63 26.15 -3.53
CA ASP A 172 3.58 25.04 -4.46
C ASP A 172 4.02 23.70 -3.82
N GLU A 173 4.37 23.67 -2.54
CA GLU A 173 4.75 22.44 -1.83
C GLU A 173 3.48 21.68 -1.37
N ILE A 174 2.75 21.15 -2.35
CA ILE A 174 1.46 20.44 -2.19
C ILE A 174 1.48 19.09 -2.91
N ILE A 175 0.47 18.25 -2.63
CA ILE A 175 0.31 16.92 -3.24
C ILE A 175 0.36 16.99 -4.77
N ARG A 176 -0.39 17.93 -5.38
CA ARG A 176 -0.47 18.11 -6.84
C ARG A 176 0.90 18.27 -7.49
N THR A 177 1.84 18.96 -6.84
CA THR A 177 3.19 19.18 -7.37
C THR A 177 4.02 17.90 -7.42
N ASN A 178 3.78 16.95 -6.51
CA ASN A 178 4.40 15.62 -6.62
C ASN A 178 3.94 14.89 -7.90
N PHE A 179 2.67 15.04 -8.30
CA PHE A 179 2.15 14.47 -9.54
C PHE A 179 2.72 15.17 -10.77
N ILE A 180 2.84 16.50 -10.75
CA ILE A 180 3.48 17.28 -11.83
C ILE A 180 4.92 16.80 -12.04
N ASN A 181 5.72 16.72 -10.97
CA ASN A 181 7.12 16.29 -11.05
C ASN A 181 7.28 14.84 -11.54
N ALA A 182 6.27 14.00 -11.31
CA ALA A 182 6.26 12.62 -11.80
C ALA A 182 5.74 12.49 -13.24
N GLY A 183 5.24 13.56 -13.86
CA GLY A 183 4.57 13.53 -15.17
C GLY A 183 3.16 12.93 -15.14
N LEU A 184 2.50 12.94 -13.98
CA LEU A 184 1.24 12.24 -13.70
C LEU A 184 0.07 13.18 -13.39
N GLU A 185 0.21 14.49 -13.61
CA GLU A 185 -0.83 15.49 -13.31
C GLU A 185 -2.18 15.16 -13.97
N HIS A 186 -2.18 14.63 -15.19
CA HIS A 186 -3.38 14.24 -15.93
C HIS A 186 -4.19 13.10 -15.29
N LEU A 187 -3.61 12.37 -14.32
CA LEU A 187 -4.28 11.32 -13.55
C LEU A 187 -4.74 11.81 -12.17
N PHE A 188 -4.26 12.97 -11.74
CA PHE A 188 -4.66 13.57 -10.47
C PHE A 188 -6.03 14.23 -10.62
N VAL A 189 -7.06 13.65 -10.00
CA VAL A 189 -8.41 14.23 -10.01
C VAL A 189 -8.44 15.42 -9.08
N ASP A 190 -8.36 15.17 -7.77
CA ASP A 190 -8.19 16.22 -6.75
C ASP A 190 -7.90 15.62 -5.36
N VAL A 191 -7.72 16.49 -4.37
CA VAL A 191 -7.80 16.16 -2.94
C VAL A 191 -8.71 17.15 -2.21
N MET A 192 -9.56 16.66 -1.31
CA MET A 192 -10.51 17.51 -0.58
C MET A 192 -10.32 17.45 0.94
N VAL A 193 -10.66 18.54 1.63
CA VAL A 193 -10.71 18.54 3.09
C VAL A 193 -12.00 17.87 3.53
N ALA A 194 -11.92 16.68 4.11
CA ALA A 194 -13.07 15.91 4.55
C ALA A 194 -12.71 14.97 5.71
N ASP A 195 -13.72 14.70 6.54
CA ASP A 195 -13.65 13.66 7.55
C ASP A 195 -14.15 12.34 6.95
N ALA A 196 -13.28 11.33 6.91
CA ALA A 196 -13.59 10.01 6.36
C ALA A 196 -14.70 9.26 7.12
N SER A 197 -14.99 9.65 8.36
CA SER A 197 -16.12 9.10 9.14
C SER A 197 -17.49 9.69 8.71
N ARG A 198 -17.50 10.71 7.85
CA ARG A 198 -18.70 11.40 7.39
C ARG A 198 -19.02 11.10 5.93
N GLN A 199 -20.30 11.17 5.61
CA GLN A 199 -20.78 11.12 4.23
C GLN A 199 -20.62 12.50 3.59
N VAL A 200 -19.46 12.74 2.99
CA VAL A 200 -19.19 13.99 2.23
C VAL A 200 -19.56 13.86 0.75
N LEU A 201 -19.50 12.63 0.22
CA LEU A 201 -19.89 12.31 -1.15
C LEU A 201 -21.29 11.70 -1.15
N ARG A 202 -21.98 11.78 -2.29
CA ARG A 202 -23.21 11.01 -2.50
C ARG A 202 -22.87 9.51 -2.43
N PRO A 203 -23.52 8.70 -1.57
CA PRO A 203 -23.26 7.26 -1.48
C PRO A 203 -23.53 6.57 -2.82
N THR A 204 -22.48 6.26 -3.57
CA THR A 204 -22.56 5.64 -4.89
C THR A 204 -21.28 4.85 -5.14
N PRO A 205 -21.35 3.60 -5.63
CA PRO A 205 -20.18 2.79 -5.92
C PRO A 205 -19.46 3.32 -7.17
N ILE A 206 -18.44 4.16 -6.97
CA ILE A 206 -17.70 4.83 -8.04
C ILE A 206 -16.21 4.52 -8.03
N PHE A 207 -15.68 3.98 -6.93
CA PHE A 207 -14.26 3.70 -6.79
C PHE A 207 -13.97 2.23 -7.10
N ASP A 208 -12.97 1.97 -7.94
CA ASP A 208 -12.49 0.61 -8.22
C ASP A 208 -11.61 0.08 -7.08
N ALA A 209 -10.91 0.99 -6.38
CA ALA A 209 -10.15 0.66 -5.19
C ALA A 209 -10.20 1.80 -4.16
N ILE A 210 -10.18 1.43 -2.88
CA ILE A 210 -9.95 2.34 -1.77
C ILE A 210 -8.64 1.88 -1.11
N ILE A 211 -7.63 2.75 -1.08
CA ILE A 211 -6.28 2.38 -0.64
C ILE A 211 -5.79 3.44 0.33
N THR A 212 -5.45 3.07 1.56
CA THR A 212 -5.18 4.07 2.60
C THR A 212 -4.32 3.58 3.77
N ASP A 213 -3.69 4.50 4.50
CA ASP A 213 -3.00 4.25 5.76
C ASP A 213 -3.64 5.10 6.86
N PRO A 214 -4.68 4.60 7.55
CA PRO A 214 -5.43 5.38 8.54
C PRO A 214 -4.55 5.80 9.73
N PRO A 215 -4.85 6.90 10.43
CA PRO A 215 -4.05 7.35 11.57
C PRO A 215 -4.15 6.38 12.76
N TYR A 216 -3.01 5.94 13.29
CA TYR A 216 -2.94 4.95 14.38
C TYR A 216 -3.16 5.53 15.78
N GLY A 217 -3.28 6.85 15.90
CA GLY A 217 -3.46 7.48 17.22
C GLY A 217 -2.22 7.42 18.10
N VAL A 218 -1.00 7.35 17.55
CA VAL A 218 0.27 7.33 18.33
C VAL A 218 1.06 8.63 18.14
N ARG A 219 1.36 8.99 16.88
CA ARG A 219 2.09 10.22 16.52
C ARG A 219 1.16 11.34 16.07
N GLU A 220 0.10 10.97 15.37
CA GLU A 220 -0.97 11.85 14.95
C GLU A 220 -2.22 11.43 15.73
N GLY A 221 -2.89 12.40 16.35
CA GLY A 221 -4.13 12.11 17.05
C GLY A 221 -5.17 11.61 16.05
N VAL A 222 -5.89 10.54 16.39
CA VAL A 222 -7.07 10.09 15.61
C VAL A 222 -8.07 11.23 15.62
N ARG A 223 -8.38 11.85 14.49
CA ARG A 223 -9.16 13.09 14.44
C ARG A 223 -10.54 12.82 13.81
N SER A 224 -11.62 13.25 14.47
CA SER A 224 -13.00 13.15 13.97
C SER A 224 -13.83 14.38 14.38
N GLN A 225 -14.81 14.77 13.58
CA GLN A 225 -15.67 15.95 13.82
C GLN A 225 -16.91 15.62 14.66
N ILE A 226 -17.32 16.51 15.58
CA ILE A 226 -18.53 16.38 16.45
C ILE A 226 -19.84 16.33 15.65
N SER A 227 -20.75 15.40 15.97
CA SER A 227 -22.10 15.32 15.38
C SER A 227 -22.95 16.57 15.64
N GLU A 228 -23.83 16.98 14.71
CA GLU A 228 -24.72 18.14 14.87
C GLU A 228 -25.60 18.08 16.13
N LYS A 229 -25.90 16.89 16.65
CA LYS A 229 -26.70 16.69 17.87
C LYS A 229 -25.99 17.14 19.15
N GLU A 230 -24.66 17.20 19.18
CA GLU A 230 -23.88 17.68 20.35
C GLU A 230 -23.50 19.16 20.22
N LEU A 231 -23.68 19.76 19.04
CA LEU A 231 -23.38 21.16 18.77
C LEU A 231 -24.49 22.12 19.27
N THR A 232 -25.70 21.60 19.52
CA THR A 232 -26.87 22.40 19.93
C THR A 232 -26.83 22.88 21.38
N GLU A 233 -25.93 22.39 22.22
CA GLU A 233 -25.86 22.80 23.63
C GLU A 233 -24.92 24.00 23.87
N ASN A 234 -24.09 24.42 22.90
CA ASN A 234 -23.10 25.48 23.11
C ASN A 234 -22.81 26.31 21.84
N ARG A 235 -23.74 27.16 21.38
CA ARG A 235 -23.39 28.24 20.44
C ARG A 235 -23.96 29.59 20.83
N SER A 236 -23.05 30.55 21.06
CA SER A 236 -23.25 31.96 20.76
C SER A 236 -22.89 32.20 19.28
N ASP A 237 -23.69 33.02 18.59
CA ASP A 237 -23.76 33.21 17.14
C ASP A 237 -22.52 33.82 16.43
N ALA A 238 -21.31 33.76 17.01
CA ALA A 238 -20.18 34.56 16.54
C ALA A 238 -19.08 33.82 15.74
N GLU A 239 -19.11 32.49 15.60
CA GLU A 239 -18.12 31.76 14.80
C GLU A 239 -18.79 30.78 13.82
N LEU A 240 -18.80 31.14 12.52
CA LEU A 240 -18.86 30.17 11.42
C LEU A 240 -17.53 29.37 11.35
N GLY A 241 -17.14 28.78 12.48
CA GLY A 241 -15.94 27.99 12.67
C GLY A 241 -16.16 26.55 12.21
N TYR A 242 -15.17 26.02 11.49
CA TYR A 242 -15.08 24.62 11.10
C TYR A 242 -15.34 23.69 12.31
N PRO A 243 -15.93 22.50 12.12
CA PRO A 243 -16.26 21.61 13.22
C PRO A 243 -15.03 21.29 14.07
N SER A 244 -15.16 21.32 15.40
CA SER A 244 -14.11 20.93 16.33
C SER A 244 -13.72 19.46 16.11
N ILE A 245 -12.42 19.21 16.09
CA ILE A 245 -11.84 17.90 15.78
C ILE A 245 -11.40 17.24 17.10
N HIS A 246 -11.99 16.09 17.43
CA HIS A 246 -11.71 15.33 18.65
C HIS A 246 -10.92 14.04 18.40
N LEU A 247 -10.31 13.55 19.49
CA LEU A 247 -9.57 12.29 19.49
C LEU A 247 -10.54 11.09 19.42
N GLY A 248 -10.77 10.51 18.24
CA GLY A 248 -11.63 9.34 18.08
C GLY A 248 -10.95 8.03 18.48
N ARG A 249 -11.74 6.95 18.64
CA ARG A 249 -11.21 5.60 18.87
C ARG A 249 -10.68 5.02 17.54
N LEU A 250 -9.61 4.22 17.62
CA LEU A 250 -9.02 3.63 16.42
C LEU A 250 -9.98 2.61 15.77
N SER A 251 -10.68 1.84 16.60
CA SER A 251 -11.72 0.92 16.15
C SER A 251 -12.80 1.64 15.33
N ASP A 252 -13.23 2.81 15.77
CA ASP A 252 -14.27 3.62 15.10
C ASP A 252 -13.81 4.10 13.73
N ILE A 253 -12.56 4.53 13.57
CA ILE A 253 -12.00 4.89 12.25
C ILE A 253 -12.05 3.70 11.31
N ILE A 254 -11.56 2.54 11.77
CA ILE A 254 -11.45 1.37 10.90
C ILE A 254 -12.83 0.83 10.53
N LEU A 255 -13.76 0.73 11.48
CA LEU A 255 -15.13 0.30 11.20
C LEU A 255 -15.86 1.30 10.29
N SER A 256 -15.64 2.61 10.49
CA SER A 256 -16.18 3.64 9.58
C SER A 256 -15.59 3.53 8.19
N LEU A 257 -14.30 3.22 8.05
CA LEU A 257 -13.65 2.95 6.76
C LEU A 257 -14.25 1.73 6.06
N LEU A 258 -14.51 0.64 6.78
CA LEU A 258 -15.17 -0.54 6.21
C LEU A 258 -16.60 -0.20 5.77
N HIS A 259 -17.35 0.52 6.61
CA HIS A 259 -18.71 0.93 6.28
C HIS A 259 -18.76 1.90 5.09
N PHE A 260 -17.92 2.93 5.08
CA PHE A 260 -17.71 3.83 3.95
C PHE A 260 -17.40 3.02 2.69
N SER A 261 -16.41 2.15 2.75
CA SER A 261 -15.98 1.37 1.58
C SER A 261 -17.12 0.49 1.04
N SER A 262 -18.00 -0.02 1.91
CA SER A 262 -19.17 -0.80 1.46
C SER A 262 -20.10 0.01 0.55
N GLN A 263 -20.20 1.33 0.76
CA GLN A 263 -21.06 2.25 0.04
C GLN A 263 -20.44 2.77 -1.27
N TYR A 264 -19.13 3.05 -1.27
CA TYR A 264 -18.46 3.75 -2.38
C TYR A 264 -17.59 2.87 -3.29
N LEU A 265 -17.24 1.67 -2.85
CA LEU A 265 -16.44 0.74 -3.65
C LEU A 265 -17.34 -0.03 -4.62
N CYS A 266 -16.91 -0.17 -5.87
CA CYS A 266 -17.55 -1.03 -6.86
C CYS A 266 -17.51 -2.50 -6.43
N LEU A 267 -18.46 -3.31 -6.89
CA LEU A 267 -18.38 -4.76 -6.74
C LEU A 267 -17.06 -5.28 -7.34
N ASN A 268 -16.45 -6.25 -6.68
CA ASN A 268 -15.12 -6.80 -6.96
C ASN A 268 -13.95 -5.80 -6.79
N GLY A 269 -14.24 -4.55 -6.42
CA GLY A 269 -13.24 -3.58 -6.03
C GLY A 269 -12.58 -3.98 -4.70
N ARG A 270 -11.42 -3.38 -4.42
CA ARG A 270 -10.63 -3.72 -3.23
C ARG A 270 -10.43 -2.56 -2.27
N LEU A 271 -10.65 -2.84 -0.99
CA LEU A 271 -10.24 -2.02 0.14
C LEU A 271 -8.87 -2.53 0.62
N VAL A 272 -7.87 -1.67 0.62
CA VAL A 272 -6.50 -1.97 1.06
C VAL A 272 -6.09 -0.98 2.14
N PHE A 273 -5.78 -1.46 3.33
CA PHE A 273 -5.37 -0.59 4.43
C PHE A 273 -4.41 -1.24 5.41
N TRP A 274 -3.64 -0.41 6.10
CA TRP A 274 -2.81 -0.86 7.21
C TRP A 274 -3.60 -0.82 8.52
N LEU A 275 -3.50 -1.91 9.28
CA LEU A 275 -4.02 -2.03 10.63
C LEU A 275 -2.84 -2.18 11.60
N PRO A 276 -2.61 -1.25 12.54
CA PRO A 276 -1.59 -1.42 13.56
C PRO A 276 -2.03 -2.46 14.61
N VAL A 277 -1.11 -3.32 15.04
CA VAL A 277 -1.42 -4.42 15.96
C VAL A 277 -0.34 -4.59 17.03
N TYR A 278 -0.78 -4.94 18.24
CA TYR A 278 0.09 -5.43 19.30
C TYR A 278 0.16 -6.95 19.19
N LYS A 279 1.33 -7.47 18.83
CA LYS A 279 1.52 -8.89 18.46
C LYS A 279 0.99 -9.88 19.51
N PRO A 280 1.24 -9.68 20.83
CA PRO A 280 0.76 -10.62 21.84
C PRO A 280 -0.77 -10.72 21.96
N SER A 281 -1.52 -9.67 21.57
CA SER A 281 -2.99 -9.69 21.61
C SER A 281 -3.65 -9.97 20.26
N TYR A 282 -2.87 -10.00 19.18
CA TYR A 282 -3.34 -10.18 17.81
C TYR A 282 -3.69 -11.63 17.50
N SER A 283 -4.77 -11.82 16.75
CA SER A 283 -5.19 -13.09 16.14
C SER A 283 -5.92 -12.78 14.84
N ASP A 284 -5.82 -13.65 13.83
CA ASP A 284 -6.54 -13.50 12.56
C ASP A 284 -8.07 -13.50 12.75
N SER A 285 -8.57 -14.11 13.84
CA SER A 285 -9.99 -14.03 14.22
C SER A 285 -10.45 -12.63 14.62
N LYS A 286 -9.52 -11.73 14.94
CA LYS A 286 -9.78 -10.35 15.38
C LYS A 286 -9.60 -9.33 14.25
N VAL A 287 -9.45 -9.78 13.00
CA VAL A 287 -9.47 -8.90 11.83
C VAL A 287 -10.87 -8.29 11.68
N PRO A 288 -11.02 -6.98 11.43
CA PRO A 288 -12.33 -6.35 11.32
C PRO A 288 -13.12 -6.95 10.15
N HIS A 289 -14.41 -7.17 10.38
CA HIS A 289 -15.32 -7.83 9.46
C HIS A 289 -16.48 -6.91 9.07
N HIS A 290 -16.87 -6.99 7.79
CA HIS A 290 -18.07 -6.34 7.27
C HIS A 290 -18.76 -7.26 6.24
N PRO A 291 -20.09 -7.46 6.27
CA PRO A 291 -20.78 -8.45 5.44
C PRO A 291 -20.55 -8.33 3.92
N CYS A 292 -20.33 -7.11 3.42
CA CYS A 292 -20.04 -6.88 2.00
C CYS A 292 -18.64 -7.32 1.55
N PHE A 293 -17.75 -7.71 2.46
CA PHE A 293 -16.33 -7.90 2.18
C PHE A 293 -15.85 -9.31 2.49
N ARG A 294 -14.91 -9.78 1.68
CA ARG A 294 -14.12 -11.00 1.92
C ARG A 294 -12.65 -10.63 2.05
N LEU A 295 -11.97 -11.14 3.08
CA LEU A 295 -10.53 -10.98 3.23
C LEU A 295 -9.81 -11.77 2.13
N VAL A 296 -8.91 -11.11 1.40
CA VAL A 296 -8.11 -11.70 0.31
C VAL A 296 -6.66 -11.88 0.73
N ALA A 297 -6.10 -10.91 1.47
CA ALA A 297 -4.74 -10.98 1.96
C ALA A 297 -4.60 -10.29 3.32
N ASN A 298 -3.68 -10.83 4.12
CA ASN A 298 -3.29 -10.30 5.42
C ASN A 298 -1.78 -10.48 5.58
N SER A 299 -1.01 -9.40 5.42
CA SER A 299 0.46 -9.45 5.40
C SER A 299 1.07 -8.66 6.55
N GLU A 300 2.00 -9.27 7.30
CA GLU A 300 2.66 -8.59 8.42
C GLU A 300 3.87 -7.77 8.01
N GLN A 301 3.98 -6.58 8.57
CA GLN A 301 5.22 -5.85 8.69
C GLN A 301 5.58 -5.64 10.16
N ASN A 302 6.67 -6.25 10.60
CA ASN A 302 7.25 -6.02 11.92
C ASN A 302 7.79 -4.59 12.03
N LEU A 303 7.37 -3.84 13.06
CA LEU A 303 7.88 -2.51 13.36
C LEU A 303 8.87 -2.56 14.54
N PHE A 304 8.46 -3.22 15.63
CA PHE A 304 9.25 -3.44 16.86
C PHE A 304 9.01 -4.85 17.42
N THR A 305 9.61 -5.16 18.58
CA THR A 305 9.50 -6.48 19.23
C THR A 305 8.05 -6.92 19.44
N ASN A 306 7.17 -6.04 19.93
CA ASN A 306 5.77 -6.37 20.21
C ASN A 306 4.75 -5.63 19.32
N ILE A 307 5.23 -4.77 18.41
CA ILE A 307 4.37 -3.96 17.56
C ILE A 307 4.62 -4.32 16.11
N SER A 308 3.55 -4.63 15.39
CA SER A 308 3.56 -4.78 13.94
C SER A 308 2.38 -4.03 13.34
N ARG A 309 2.31 -4.03 12.01
CA ARG A 309 1.10 -3.64 11.29
C ARG A 309 0.78 -4.68 10.24
N ARG A 310 -0.50 -4.85 9.96
CA ARG A 310 -1.04 -5.81 9.00
C ARG A 310 -1.57 -5.04 7.80
N LEU A 311 -1.08 -5.36 6.60
CA LEU A 311 -1.67 -4.89 5.36
C LEU A 311 -2.83 -5.82 5.03
N LEU A 312 -4.05 -5.29 5.19
CA LEU A 312 -5.28 -6.00 4.92
C LEU A 312 -5.78 -5.62 3.53
N THR A 313 -6.10 -6.63 2.73
CA THR A 313 -6.81 -6.46 1.46
C THR A 313 -8.12 -7.21 1.52
N MET A 314 -9.21 -6.48 1.32
CA MET A 314 -10.58 -6.98 1.32
C MET A 314 -11.22 -6.69 -0.03
N GLU A 315 -11.91 -7.67 -0.59
CA GLU A 315 -12.65 -7.56 -1.85
C GLU A 315 -14.14 -7.44 -1.56
N LYS A 316 -14.81 -6.47 -2.19
CA LYS A 316 -16.26 -6.32 -2.06
C LYS A 316 -16.97 -7.38 -2.88
N THR A 317 -17.67 -8.28 -2.19
CA THR A 317 -18.37 -9.42 -2.79
C THR A 317 -19.89 -9.25 -2.83
N HIS A 318 -20.44 -8.33 -2.04
CA HIS A 318 -21.88 -8.05 -2.02
C HIS A 318 -22.16 -6.55 -2.11
N GLU A 319 -23.34 -6.22 -2.63
CA GLU A 319 -23.81 -4.84 -2.67
C GLU A 319 -24.04 -4.26 -1.28
N TYR A 320 -24.05 -2.92 -1.21
CA TYR A 320 -24.31 -2.23 0.05
C TYR A 320 -25.71 -2.57 0.57
N ASN A 321 -25.77 -3.07 1.81
CA ASN A 321 -27.03 -3.34 2.49
C ASN A 321 -27.29 -2.24 3.53
N LYS A 322 -28.36 -1.46 3.32
CA LYS A 322 -28.79 -0.38 4.23
C LYS A 322 -29.15 -0.86 5.64
N SER A 323 -29.43 -2.15 5.84
CA SER A 323 -29.71 -2.70 7.17
C SER A 323 -28.46 -2.84 8.04
N VAL A 324 -27.26 -2.77 7.45
CA VAL A 324 -26.00 -2.79 8.19
C VAL A 324 -25.74 -1.38 8.73
N THR A 325 -25.92 -1.20 10.03
CA THR A 325 -25.62 0.06 10.73
C THR A 325 -24.26 -0.02 11.43
N MET A 326 -23.69 1.14 11.78
CA MET A 326 -22.46 1.20 12.58
C MET A 326 -22.59 0.45 13.91
N ASP A 327 -23.73 0.54 14.59
CA ASP A 327 -23.98 -0.20 15.84
C ASP A 327 -23.95 -1.71 15.61
N SER A 328 -24.65 -2.20 14.58
CA SER A 328 -24.64 -3.62 14.23
C SER A 328 -23.25 -4.13 13.82
N LEU A 329 -22.41 -3.26 13.27
CA LEU A 329 -21.02 -3.58 12.94
C LEU A 329 -20.16 -3.66 14.20
N ARG A 330 -20.30 -2.72 15.14
CA ARG A 330 -19.59 -2.76 16.42
C ARG A 330 -19.90 -4.02 17.21
N ASP A 331 -21.19 -4.38 17.33
CA ASP A 331 -21.63 -5.59 18.02
C ASP A 331 -20.95 -6.86 17.47
N LYS A 332 -20.84 -6.94 16.14
CA LYS A 332 -20.19 -8.07 15.45
C LYS A 332 -18.66 -8.04 15.49
N ASN A 333 -18.06 -6.92 15.86
CA ASN A 333 -16.60 -6.69 15.88
C ASN A 333 -16.07 -6.43 17.29
N ARG A 334 -16.75 -6.93 18.33
CA ARG A 334 -16.42 -6.61 19.73
C ARG A 334 -14.98 -6.97 20.13
N GLU A 335 -14.49 -8.13 19.70
CA GLU A 335 -13.11 -8.53 19.98
C GLU A 335 -12.08 -7.66 19.25
N PHE A 336 -12.41 -7.23 18.02
CA PHE A 336 -11.62 -6.28 17.26
C PHE A 336 -11.56 -4.92 17.98
N GLU A 337 -12.70 -4.38 18.44
CA GLU A 337 -12.74 -3.12 19.19
C GLU A 337 -11.81 -3.16 20.41
N ILE A 338 -11.93 -4.20 21.23
CA ILE A 338 -11.12 -4.38 22.45
C ILE A 338 -9.62 -4.44 22.11
N MET A 339 -9.24 -5.18 21.07
CA MET A 339 -7.86 -5.30 20.64
C MET A 339 -7.32 -3.96 20.10
N CYS A 340 -8.10 -3.31 19.24
CA CYS A 340 -7.72 -2.14 18.47
C CYS A 340 -7.59 -0.90 19.38
N ASP A 341 -8.51 -0.71 20.32
CA ASP A 341 -8.53 0.47 21.17
C ASP A 341 -7.47 0.41 22.28
N LYS A 342 -7.04 -0.80 22.69
CA LYS A 342 -5.88 -0.99 23.58
C LYS A 342 -4.53 -0.79 22.88
N PHE A 343 -4.50 -0.60 21.56
CA PHE A 343 -3.25 -0.49 20.81
C PHE A 343 -2.38 0.66 21.31
N ARG A 344 -2.95 1.86 21.54
CA ARG A 344 -2.18 3.04 21.98
C ARG A 344 -1.51 2.80 23.33
N GLU A 345 -2.24 2.22 24.28
CA GLU A 345 -1.69 1.89 25.61
C GLU A 345 -0.55 0.87 25.48
N ASN A 346 -0.79 -0.22 24.76
CA ASN A 346 0.20 -1.28 24.52
C ASN A 346 1.44 -0.78 23.77
N TYR A 347 1.29 0.23 22.91
CA TYR A 347 2.40 0.83 22.17
C TYR A 347 3.41 1.53 23.10
N PHE A 348 2.94 2.12 24.20
CA PHE A 348 3.80 2.83 25.17
C PHE A 348 4.23 1.95 26.35
N MET A 349 3.79 0.69 26.41
CA MET A 349 4.26 -0.23 27.46
C MET A 349 5.75 -0.54 27.23
N PRO A 350 6.59 -0.50 28.29
CA PRO A 350 7.98 -0.89 28.19
C PRO A 350 8.04 -2.36 27.76
N SER A 351 8.83 -2.65 26.73
CA SER A 351 9.17 -4.03 26.38
C SER A 351 10.00 -4.60 27.52
N ASN A 352 9.41 -5.47 28.34
CA ASN A 352 10.19 -6.31 29.25
C ASN A 352 11.20 -7.06 28.38
N SER A 353 12.47 -6.71 28.54
CA SER A 353 13.59 -7.39 27.93
C SER A 353 13.68 -8.78 28.54
N SER A 354 13.17 -9.78 27.82
CA SER A 354 13.51 -11.19 28.03
C SER A 354 14.68 -11.58 27.15
#